data_AF-A0A2D6U0Z1-F1
#
_entry.id   AF-A0A2D6U0Z1-F1
#
_cell.length_a   1.000
_cell.length_b   1.000
_cell.length_c   1.000
_cell.angle_alpha   90.00
_cell.angle_beta   90.00
_cell.angle_gamma   90.00
#
_symmetry.space_group_name_H-M   'P 1'
#
loop_
_entity.id
_entity.type
_entity.pdbx_description
1 polymer ?
#
loop_
_entity_poly.entity_id
_entity_poly.type
_entity_poly.pdbx_seq_one_letter_code
_entity_poly.pdbx_strand_id
1 'polypeptide(L)'
;MYDVYYSTGGGSMVYGGSDVWVNNWLREVAPKLDYPSKLLIHRRRPENIKIKYDSPIEIVWQGYDPRGFEETIKNARKIHILHGYYTPHKVIEYNKDKIESLCVHVSLDLSLKAGFDLGLKNYLHFSAVPEWEKKVVKWAKKVVWIGTDKIP
;
A
#
# COMPACT_ATOMS: atom_id res chain seq x y z
N MET A 1 17.18 14.02 0.95
CA MET A 1 16.22 13.30 1.83
C MET A 1 14.86 13.29 1.12
N TYR A 2 14.07 12.22 1.22
CA TYR A 2 12.84 12.02 0.42
C TYR A 2 11.75 11.33 1.25
N ASP A 3 10.50 11.42 0.80
CA ASP A 3 9.38 10.65 1.33
C ASP A 3 9.14 9.39 0.49
N VAL A 4 8.58 8.36 1.14
CA VAL A 4 8.27 7.07 0.50
C VAL A 4 6.79 6.82 0.55
N TYR A 5 6.25 6.41 -0.59
CA TYR A 5 4.91 5.89 -0.74
C TYR A 5 5.00 4.38 -0.91
N TYR A 6 4.41 3.61 0.00
CA TYR A 6 4.48 2.15 -0.01
C TYR A 6 3.19 1.55 -0.58
N SER A 7 3.31 0.60 -1.49
CA SER A 7 2.19 -0.16 -2.06
C SER A 7 2.61 -1.58 -2.40
N THR A 8 1.64 -2.47 -2.64
CA THR A 8 1.87 -3.80 -3.22
C THR A 8 1.39 -3.90 -4.68
N GLY A 9 0.84 -2.80 -5.23
CA GLY A 9 0.32 -2.70 -6.59
C GLY A 9 0.48 -1.30 -7.20
N GLY A 10 0.32 -1.21 -8.51
CA GLY A 10 0.46 0.01 -9.31
C GLY A 10 1.10 -0.23 -10.68
N GLY A 11 0.82 0.68 -11.61
CA GLY A 11 1.25 0.65 -13.00
C GLY A 11 0.20 0.10 -13.96
N SER A 12 0.51 0.09 -15.25
CA SER A 12 -0.39 -0.27 -16.35
C SER A 12 -0.89 -1.72 -16.37
N MET A 13 -0.46 -2.54 -15.42
CA MET A 13 -0.85 -3.93 -15.29
C MET A 13 -1.71 -4.09 -14.04
N VAL A 14 -3.03 -4.17 -14.26
CA VAL A 14 -4.04 -4.19 -13.20
C VAL A 14 -4.39 -5.64 -12.87
N TYR A 15 -4.13 -6.05 -11.63
CA TYR A 15 -4.53 -7.34 -11.08
C TYR A 15 -5.63 -7.22 -10.02
N GLY A 16 -5.75 -6.06 -9.37
CA GLY A 16 -6.78 -5.82 -8.36
C GLY A 16 -7.02 -4.36 -8.07
N GLY A 17 -7.87 -4.10 -7.07
CA GLY A 17 -8.26 -2.74 -6.69
C GLY A 17 -7.10 -1.86 -6.23
N SER A 18 -6.04 -2.44 -5.67
CA SER A 18 -4.84 -1.71 -5.26
C SER A 18 -4.12 -1.04 -6.43
N ASP A 19 -4.04 -1.70 -7.58
CA ASP A 19 -3.42 -1.15 -8.78
C ASP A 19 -4.23 0.05 -9.30
N VAL A 20 -5.55 -0.08 -9.33
CA VAL A 20 -6.47 1.00 -9.76
C VAL A 20 -6.33 2.22 -8.86
N TRP A 21 -6.35 2.01 -7.53
CA TRP A 21 -6.17 3.07 -6.55
C TRP A 21 -4.82 3.78 -6.72
N VAL A 22 -3.71 3.03 -6.74
CA VAL A 22 -2.37 3.62 -6.84
C VAL A 22 -2.18 4.33 -8.18
N ASN A 23 -2.76 3.83 -9.27
CA ASN A 23 -2.73 4.52 -10.57
C ASN A 23 -3.45 5.86 -10.54
N ASN A 24 -4.64 5.92 -9.93
CA ASN A 24 -5.34 7.19 -9.75
C ASN A 24 -4.55 8.15 -8.86
N TRP A 25 -3.95 7.64 -7.77
CA TRP A 25 -3.08 8.44 -6.91
C TRP A 25 -1.84 8.97 -7.65
N LEU A 26 -1.22 8.15 -8.49
CA LEU A 26 -0.08 8.54 -9.32
C LEU A 26 -0.42 9.64 -10.32
N ARG A 27 -1.62 9.61 -10.93
CA ARG A 27 -2.08 10.63 -11.87
C ARG A 27 -2.48 11.92 -11.17
N GLU A 28 -3.24 11.81 -10.08
CA GLU A 28 -3.91 12.96 -9.47
C GLU A 28 -3.11 13.61 -8.34
N VAL A 29 -2.34 12.83 -7.58
CA VAL A 29 -1.70 13.32 -6.34
C VAL A 29 -0.19 13.45 -6.51
N ALA A 30 0.49 12.44 -7.05
CA ALA A 30 1.95 12.44 -7.16
C ALA A 30 2.54 13.68 -7.87
N PRO A 31 1.92 14.25 -8.94
CA PRO A 31 2.45 15.45 -9.62
C PRO A 31 2.32 16.73 -8.78
N LYS A 32 1.52 16.70 -7.72
CA LYS A 32 1.26 17.83 -6.82
C LYS A 32 2.10 17.79 -5.54
N LEU A 33 2.98 16.79 -5.40
CA LEU A 33 3.88 16.67 -4.26
C LEU A 33 4.96 17.75 -4.33
N ASP A 34 5.21 18.41 -3.20
CA ASP A 34 6.16 19.51 -3.04
C ASP A 34 7.53 19.05 -2.48
N TYR A 35 7.71 17.74 -2.29
CA TYR A 35 8.92 17.15 -1.73
C TYR A 35 9.39 15.94 -2.56
N PRO A 36 10.72 15.71 -2.69
CA PRO A 36 11.24 14.53 -3.37
C PRO A 36 10.63 13.25 -2.83
N SER A 37 10.10 12.42 -3.74
CA SER A 37 9.24 11.29 -3.38
C SER A 37 9.52 10.07 -4.24
N LYS A 38 9.38 8.88 -3.65
CA LYS A 38 9.52 7.59 -4.35
C LYS A 38 8.33 6.68 -4.07
N LEU A 39 7.87 5.95 -5.08
CA LEU A 39 6.91 4.87 -4.92
C LEU A 39 7.65 3.53 -4.78
N LEU A 40 7.42 2.85 -3.67
CA LEU A 40 7.94 1.52 -3.38
C LEU A 40 6.84 0.49 -3.62
N ILE A 41 7.06 -0.41 -4.58
CA ILE A 41 6.16 -1.52 -4.89
C ILE A 41 6.74 -2.81 -4.31
N HIS A 42 6.15 -3.28 -3.21
CA HIS A 42 6.52 -4.52 -2.53
C HIS A 42 5.89 -5.72 -3.23
N ARG A 43 6.42 -6.02 -4.42
CA ARG A 43 6.03 -7.17 -5.24
C ARG A 43 7.18 -7.53 -6.19
N ARG A 44 7.14 -8.76 -6.74
CA ARG A 44 7.99 -9.13 -7.87
C ARG A 44 7.52 -8.41 -9.14
N ARG A 45 8.43 -7.70 -9.80
CA ARG A 45 8.17 -7.11 -11.11
C ARG A 45 8.10 -8.22 -12.17
N PRO A 46 7.09 -8.25 -13.05
CA PRO A 46 7.08 -9.13 -14.21
C PRO A 46 8.25 -8.79 -15.14
N GLU A 47 8.99 -9.81 -15.58
CA GLU A 47 10.22 -9.66 -16.36
C GLU A 47 9.95 -9.31 -17.83
N ASN A 48 8.80 -9.71 -18.39
CA ASN A 48 8.50 -9.61 -19.83
C ASN A 48 7.37 -8.63 -20.18
N ILE A 49 7.01 -7.73 -19.25
CA ILE A 49 5.93 -6.77 -19.46
C ILE A 49 6.44 -5.36 -19.19
N LYS A 50 6.29 -4.48 -20.18
CA LYS A 50 6.57 -3.05 -20.00
C LYS A 50 5.44 -2.43 -19.18
N ILE A 51 5.73 -2.16 -17.92
CA ILE A 51 4.82 -1.44 -17.02
C ILE A 51 4.99 0.07 -17.25
N LYS A 52 3.89 0.75 -17.56
CA LYS A 52 3.82 2.21 -17.68
C LYS A 52 3.21 2.79 -16.41
N TYR A 53 3.61 4.00 -16.09
CA TYR A 53 3.09 4.78 -14.96
C TYR A 53 2.77 6.18 -15.43
N ASP A 54 1.67 6.72 -14.93
CA ASP A 54 1.19 8.06 -15.27
C ASP A 54 1.68 9.08 -14.23
N SER A 55 3.01 9.11 -14.02
CA SER A 55 3.67 10.00 -13.07
C SER A 55 5.19 9.98 -13.28
N PRO A 56 5.90 11.11 -13.08
CA PRO A 56 7.36 11.15 -13.09
C PRO A 56 8.01 10.64 -11.79
N ILE A 57 7.21 10.21 -10.79
CA ILE A 57 7.76 9.72 -9.52
C ILE A 57 8.67 8.51 -9.74
N GLU A 58 9.79 8.46 -9.02
CA GLU A 58 10.71 7.32 -9.08
C GLU A 58 10.05 6.07 -8.47
N ILE A 59 10.19 4.93 -9.15
CA ILE A 59 9.54 3.68 -8.76
C ILE A 59 10.60 2.63 -8.45
N VAL A 60 10.54 2.08 -7.23
CA VAL A 60 11.47 1.07 -6.73
C VAL A 60 10.68 -0.23 -6.49
N TRP A 61 11.07 -1.29 -7.19
CA TRP A 61 10.46 -2.62 -7.07
C TRP A 61 11.29 -3.51 -6.16
N GLN A 62 10.65 -4.09 -5.14
CA GLN A 62 11.33 -5.00 -4.22
C GLN A 62 11.93 -6.22 -4.94
N GLY A 63 11.20 -6.85 -5.86
CA GLY A 63 11.69 -8.07 -6.52
C GLY A 63 12.87 -7.88 -7.48
N TYR A 64 13.23 -6.64 -7.83
CA TYR A 64 14.40 -6.35 -8.66
C TYR A 64 15.64 -6.08 -7.81
N ASP A 65 15.46 -5.30 -6.74
CA ASP A 65 16.53 -4.96 -5.80
C ASP A 65 16.00 -4.94 -4.35
N PRO A 66 15.97 -6.11 -3.67
CA PRO A 66 15.48 -6.18 -2.30
C PRO A 66 16.29 -5.33 -1.33
N ARG A 67 17.62 -5.26 -1.53
CA ARG A 67 18.52 -4.49 -0.64
C ARG A 67 18.31 -2.99 -0.85
N GLY A 68 18.32 -2.53 -2.09
CA GLY A 68 18.03 -1.12 -2.39
C GLY A 68 16.61 -0.71 -1.97
N PHE A 69 15.63 -1.61 -2.03
CA PHE A 69 14.29 -1.37 -1.51
C PHE A 69 14.28 -1.13 0.01
N GLU A 70 14.97 -1.99 0.78
CA GLU A 70 15.10 -1.85 2.23
C GLU A 70 15.92 -0.62 2.64
N GLU A 71 17.00 -0.32 1.93
CA GLU A 71 17.78 0.91 2.15
C GLU A 71 16.96 2.15 1.81
N THR A 72 16.17 2.10 0.74
CA THR A 72 15.36 3.24 0.29
C THR A 72 14.35 3.65 1.37
N ILE A 73 13.58 2.68 1.90
CA ILE A 73 12.59 2.97 2.93
C ILE A 73 13.23 3.30 4.29
N LYS A 74 14.35 2.66 4.64
CA LYS A 74 15.11 2.98 5.85
C LYS A 74 15.62 4.42 5.84
N ASN A 75 16.01 4.95 4.69
CA ASN A 75 16.51 6.31 4.54
C ASN A 75 15.41 7.36 4.27
N ALA A 76 14.14 6.95 4.21
CA ALA A 76 13.02 7.87 4.04
C ALA A 76 12.85 8.77 5.28
N ARG A 77 12.36 10.00 5.04
CA ARG A 77 11.92 10.94 6.07
C ARG A 77 10.57 10.51 6.63
N LYS A 78 9.61 10.25 5.74
CA LYS A 78 8.25 9.79 6.04
C LYS A 78 7.86 8.61 5.17
N ILE A 79 7.01 7.76 5.71
CA ILE A 79 6.41 6.62 5.02
C ILE A 79 4.90 6.86 4.95
N HIS A 80 4.36 6.81 3.74
CA HIS A 80 2.95 6.90 3.42
C HIS A 80 2.50 5.56 2.85
N ILE A 81 1.71 4.80 3.60
CA ILE A 81 1.21 3.50 3.14
C ILE A 81 -0.03 3.74 2.29
N LEU A 82 0.08 3.54 0.97
CA LEU A 82 -1.03 3.62 0.03
C LEU A 82 -1.85 2.33 0.00
N HIS A 83 -1.21 1.18 0.21
CA HIS A 83 -1.82 -0.14 0.22
C HIS A 83 -0.90 -1.18 0.91
N GLY A 84 -1.45 -2.34 1.30
CA GLY A 84 -0.69 -3.45 1.90
C GLY A 84 -0.61 -3.43 3.43
N TYR A 85 -1.53 -2.72 4.09
CA TYR A 85 -1.59 -2.55 5.53
C TYR A 85 -2.14 -3.76 6.29
N TYR A 86 -2.61 -4.79 5.59
CA TYR A 86 -3.27 -5.96 6.14
C TYR A 86 -2.42 -7.24 6.16
N THR A 87 -1.22 -7.20 5.58
CA THR A 87 -0.27 -8.32 5.56
C THR A 87 1.01 -7.93 6.30
N PRO A 88 1.50 -8.76 7.24
CA PRO A 88 2.74 -8.50 7.96
C PRO A 88 3.95 -8.33 7.04
N HIS A 89 4.64 -7.21 7.19
CA HIS A 89 5.86 -6.92 6.45
C HIS A 89 6.92 -6.34 7.40
N LYS A 90 8.06 -7.06 7.54
CA LYS A 90 9.18 -6.63 8.40
C LYS A 90 9.66 -5.21 8.09
N VAL A 91 9.68 -4.87 6.80
CA VAL A 91 10.09 -3.54 6.33
C VAL A 91 9.21 -2.40 6.87
N ILE A 92 7.91 -2.67 7.09
CA ILE A 92 6.99 -1.71 7.72
C ILE A 92 7.22 -1.67 9.23
N GLU A 93 7.35 -2.83 9.89
CA GLU A 93 7.56 -2.92 11.33
C GLU A 93 8.86 -2.25 11.80
N TYR A 94 9.95 -2.43 11.05
CA TYR A 94 11.26 -1.85 11.34
C TYR A 94 11.31 -0.34 11.14
N ASN A 95 10.37 0.22 10.37
CA ASN A 95 10.30 1.65 10.09
C ASN A 95 9.00 2.29 10.63
N LYS A 96 8.32 1.63 11.58
CA LYS A 96 7.00 2.04 12.08
C LYS A 96 6.94 3.50 12.56
N ASP A 97 8.02 3.99 13.17
CA ASP A 97 8.07 5.34 13.73
C ASP A 97 8.09 6.44 12.66
N LYS A 98 8.31 6.06 11.39
CA LYS A 98 8.30 6.96 10.22
C LYS A 98 6.97 6.96 9.49
N ILE A 99 5.99 6.15 9.91
CA ILE A 99 4.69 6.06 9.23
C ILE A 99 3.90 7.34 9.50
N GLU A 100 3.87 8.22 8.51
CA GLU A 100 3.16 9.49 8.57
C GLU A 100 1.68 9.30 8.24
N SER A 101 1.36 8.50 7.22
CA SER A 101 -0.03 8.24 6.87
C SER A 101 -0.28 6.83 6.36
N LEU A 102 -1.53 6.40 6.50
CA LEU A 102 -2.05 5.14 6.00
C LEU A 102 -3.37 5.39 5.27
N CYS A 103 -3.50 4.88 4.04
CA CYS A 103 -4.77 4.82 3.32
C CYS A 103 -5.45 3.48 3.56
N VAL A 104 -6.67 3.49 4.11
CA VAL A 104 -7.46 2.29 4.37
C VAL A 104 -8.60 2.19 3.34
N HIS A 105 -8.62 1.09 2.59
CA HIS A 105 -9.52 0.90 1.45
C HIS A 105 -10.79 0.17 1.87
N VAL A 106 -10.66 -0.75 2.81
CA VAL A 106 -11.73 -1.55 3.39
C VAL A 106 -11.30 -1.99 4.78
N SER A 107 -12.24 -2.09 5.70
CA SER A 107 -11.97 -2.71 7.00
C SER A 107 -11.75 -4.20 6.80
N LEU A 108 -10.65 -4.76 7.33
CA LEU A 108 -10.49 -6.22 7.34
C LEU A 108 -11.62 -6.92 8.08
N ASP A 109 -12.11 -6.32 9.17
CA ASP A 109 -13.19 -6.91 9.96
C ASP A 109 -14.46 -7.08 9.11
N LEU A 110 -14.87 -6.01 8.40
CA LEU A 110 -15.99 -6.07 7.47
C LEU A 110 -15.74 -7.07 6.33
N SER A 111 -14.56 -7.01 5.72
CA SER A 111 -14.25 -7.86 4.56
C SER A 111 -14.21 -9.35 4.91
N LEU A 112 -13.74 -9.72 6.11
CA LEU A 112 -13.66 -11.11 6.55
C LEU A 112 -15.01 -11.64 7.05
N LYS A 113 -15.88 -10.77 7.58
CA LYS A 113 -17.22 -11.15 8.06
C LYS A 113 -18.29 -11.15 6.97
N ALA A 114 -18.11 -10.42 5.88
CA ALA A 114 -19.12 -10.26 4.83
C ALA A 114 -19.73 -11.59 4.34
N GLY A 115 -18.92 -12.64 4.18
CA GLY A 115 -19.44 -13.96 3.77
C GLY A 115 -20.39 -14.59 4.79
N PHE A 116 -20.10 -14.43 6.08
CA PHE A 116 -20.96 -14.88 7.17
C PHE A 116 -22.23 -14.04 7.28
N ASP A 117 -22.09 -12.71 7.25
CA ASP A 117 -23.20 -11.77 7.39
C ASP A 117 -24.22 -11.90 6.25
N LEU A 118 -23.75 -12.25 5.05
CA LEU A 118 -24.59 -12.49 3.87
C LEU A 118 -25.10 -13.94 3.78
N GLY A 119 -24.73 -14.83 4.72
CA GLY A 119 -25.15 -16.23 4.71
C GLY A 119 -24.65 -17.03 3.52
N LEU A 120 -23.49 -16.68 2.96
CA LEU A 120 -22.95 -17.33 1.76
C LEU A 120 -22.42 -18.73 2.09
N LYS A 121 -22.84 -19.73 1.30
CA LYS A 121 -22.41 -21.12 1.44
C LYS A 121 -20.90 -21.30 1.19
N ASN A 122 -20.34 -20.50 0.30
CA ASN A 122 -18.92 -20.46 -0.04
C ASN A 122 -18.51 -18.99 -0.17
N TYR A 123 -17.33 -18.64 0.34
CA TYR A 123 -16.76 -17.32 0.14
C TYR A 123 -15.23 -17.43 -0.01
N LEU A 124 -14.67 -16.48 -0.75
CA LEU A 124 -13.23 -16.33 -0.92
C LEU A 124 -12.79 -15.11 -0.12
N HIS A 125 -11.78 -15.29 0.73
CA HIS A 125 -11.09 -14.22 1.43
C HIS A 125 -9.62 -14.21 1.02
N PHE A 126 -9.07 -13.00 0.89
CA PHE A 126 -7.63 -12.84 0.72
C PHE A 126 -6.91 -13.10 2.05
N SER A 127 -5.65 -13.50 1.97
CA SER A 127 -4.83 -13.69 3.17
C SER A 127 -4.57 -12.34 3.84
N ALA A 128 -5.05 -12.20 5.07
CA ALA A 128 -4.93 -10.98 5.87
C ALA A 128 -4.84 -11.31 7.36
N VAL A 129 -4.22 -10.42 8.13
CA VAL A 129 -4.05 -10.56 9.58
C VAL A 129 -4.71 -9.36 10.28
N PRO A 130 -5.90 -9.52 10.88
CA PRO A 130 -6.62 -8.42 11.54
C PRO A 130 -5.81 -7.69 12.60
N GLU A 131 -5.01 -8.41 13.38
CA GLU A 131 -4.12 -7.84 14.40
C GLU A 131 -3.05 -6.95 13.78
N TRP A 132 -2.62 -7.26 12.56
CA TRP A 132 -1.64 -6.46 11.83
C TRP A 132 -2.23 -5.13 11.36
N GLU A 133 -3.43 -5.13 10.78
CA GLU A 133 -4.14 -3.88 10.43
C GLU A 133 -4.24 -2.96 11.66
N LYS A 134 -4.71 -3.51 12.79
CA LYS A 134 -4.82 -2.75 14.06
C LYS A 134 -3.48 -2.15 14.51
N LYS A 135 -2.35 -2.85 14.30
CA LYS A 135 -1.01 -2.33 14.61
C LYS A 135 -0.62 -1.19 13.69
N VAL A 136 -0.74 -1.37 12.37
CA VAL A 136 -0.33 -0.36 11.39
C VAL A 136 -1.19 0.91 11.50
N VAL A 137 -2.50 0.76 11.74
CA VAL A 137 -3.42 1.88 12.02
C VAL A 137 -2.96 2.68 13.25
N LYS A 138 -2.52 2.01 14.32
CA LYS A 138 -2.00 2.68 15.53
C LYS A 138 -0.65 3.37 15.32
N TRP A 139 0.21 2.82 14.46
CA TRP A 139 1.53 3.42 14.17
C TRP A 139 1.42 4.64 13.25
N ALA A 140 0.42 4.69 12.37
CA ALA A 140 0.23 5.80 11.47
C ALA A 140 -0.27 7.06 12.19
N LYS A 141 0.40 8.20 11.98
CA LYS A 141 -0.06 9.48 12.55
C LYS A 141 -1.38 9.97 11.94
N LYS A 142 -1.61 9.64 10.67
CA LYS A 142 -2.83 10.00 9.92
C LYS A 142 -3.41 8.77 9.25
N VAL A 143 -4.67 8.50 9.50
CA VAL A 143 -5.41 7.42 8.84
C VAL A 143 -6.41 8.08 7.89
N VAL A 144 -6.22 7.84 6.59
CA VAL A 144 -7.07 8.36 5.52
C VAL A 144 -7.98 7.23 5.09
N TRP A 145 -9.27 7.35 5.38
CA TRP A 145 -10.27 6.40 4.92
C TRP A 145 -10.65 6.72 3.48
N ILE A 146 -10.52 5.74 2.58
CA ILE A 146 -10.91 5.87 1.17
C ILE A 146 -11.88 4.77 0.72
N GLY A 147 -12.37 3.96 1.67
CA GLY A 147 -13.41 2.96 1.44
C GLY A 147 -14.81 3.56 1.39
N THR A 148 -15.76 2.77 0.88
CA THR A 148 -17.17 3.16 0.74
C THR A 148 -17.90 3.24 2.07
N ASP A 149 -17.62 2.31 2.98
CA ASP A 149 -18.22 2.26 4.32
C ASP A 149 -17.24 2.83 5.33
N LYS A 150 -17.66 3.72 6.23
CA LYS A 150 -16.83 4.03 7.40
C LYS A 150 -16.87 2.82 8.35
N ILE A 151 -15.76 2.53 9.04
CA ILE A 151 -15.81 1.62 10.20
C ILE A 151 -16.92 2.15 11.13
N PRO A 152 -17.82 1.29 11.68
CA PRO A 152 -18.73 1.70 12.75
C PRO A 152 -18.01 2.38 13.92
#